data_AF-A0A0V0HUK9-F1
#
_entry.id   AF-A0A0V0HUK9-F1
#
_cell.length_a   1.000
_cell.length_b   1.000
_cell.length_c   1.000
_cell.angle_alpha   90.00
_cell.angle_beta   90.00
_cell.angle_gamma   90.00
#
_symmetry.space_group_name_H-M   'P 1'
#
loop_
_entity.id
_entity.type
_entity.pdbx_description
1 polymer ?
#
loop_
_entity_poly.entity_id
_entity_poly.type
_entity_poly.pdbx_seq_one_letter_code
_entity_poly.pdbx_strand_id
1 'polypeptide(L)'
;MVAEPWCLRMGSQVSTNVKKHSLLIENSKKLSMKKQTQQEKLFIGILSFEVANMMSKIIHLHKSLTDSEILKLKNEIFNSVGIKALVSDDEDKLLELVLVEKLDDLNRVASVVSRLGKKCTISALQGFQHVYGDVISGVIDVKDLGFLVKDMEGMVRKMERYVNSTASLYCEMAVLNELEVATKKFQQNQHEESRKAFEQKLAWQKQDVRHLEDVSLWNQTYDKVVELLARTVCTVYSRISTVFGNNVLVKRDLLGNRGFNEKSGVIVADSKSEVMDADFKKPVLRNNNGSYRSGSIERGGIGEK
;
A
#
# COMPACT_ATOMS: atom_id res chain seq x y z
N MET A 1 20.96 22.64 -5.44
CA MET A 1 21.30 21.62 -4.43
C MET A 1 20.27 21.67 -3.29
N VAL A 2 19.18 20.91 -3.41
CA VAL A 2 18.14 20.76 -2.36
C VAL A 2 18.22 19.38 -1.68
N ALA A 3 18.98 18.46 -2.27
CA ALA A 3 19.12 17.06 -1.84
C ALA A 3 19.91 16.87 -0.54
N GLU A 4 21.06 17.54 -0.36
CA GLU A 4 21.88 17.37 0.85
C GLU A 4 21.13 17.74 2.15
N PRO A 5 20.38 18.86 2.22
CA PRO A 5 19.52 19.15 3.38
C PRO A 5 18.38 18.14 3.58
N TRP A 6 17.89 17.51 2.50
CA TRP A 6 16.79 16.56 2.55
C TRP A 6 17.22 15.22 3.18
N CYS A 7 18.35 14.67 2.71
CA CYS A 7 18.94 13.43 3.21
C CYS A 7 19.30 13.52 4.69
N LEU A 8 19.95 14.63 5.09
CA LEU A 8 20.35 14.87 6.48
C LEU A 8 19.14 15.04 7.42
N ARG A 9 18.05 15.67 6.97
CA ARG A 9 16.82 15.83 7.77
C ARG A 9 16.05 14.52 7.92
N MET A 10 15.95 13.72 6.85
CA MET A 10 15.34 12.40 6.93
C MET A 10 16.17 11.44 7.80
N GLY A 11 17.50 11.47 7.70
CA GLY A 11 18.39 10.66 8.53
C GLY A 11 18.34 11.03 10.03
N SER A 12 18.38 12.33 10.35
CA SER A 12 18.40 12.80 11.75
C SER A 12 17.07 12.63 12.48
N GLN A 13 15.92 12.83 11.81
CA GLN A 13 14.60 12.64 12.43
C GLN A 13 14.36 11.18 12.86
N VAL A 14 14.83 10.21 12.05
CA VAL A 14 14.71 8.78 12.38
C VAL A 14 15.54 8.42 13.62
N SER A 15 16.76 8.93 13.76
CA SER A 15 17.59 8.69 14.96
C SER A 15 17.02 9.33 16.23
N THR A 16 16.29 10.45 16.14
CA THR A 16 15.67 11.09 17.31
C THR A 16 14.37 10.43 17.77
N ASN A 17 13.61 9.79 16.86
CA ASN A 17 12.37 9.11 17.22
C ASN A 17 12.60 7.72 17.85
N VAL A 18 13.70 7.03 17.49
CA VAL A 18 14.11 5.78 18.15
C VAL A 18 14.62 6.06 19.57
N LYS A 19 15.38 7.15 19.78
CA LYS A 19 15.87 7.54 21.12
C LYS A 19 14.76 8.06 22.06
N LYS A 20 13.68 8.64 21.52
CA LYS A 20 12.52 9.08 22.33
C LYS A 20 11.70 7.91 22.88
N HIS A 21 11.64 6.78 22.16
CA HIS A 21 10.91 5.61 22.64
C HIS A 21 11.68 4.78 23.67
N SER A 22 13.02 4.94 23.78
CA SER A 22 13.84 4.21 24.75
C SER A 22 14.09 4.96 26.08
N LEU A 23 13.66 6.21 26.22
CA LEU A 23 13.97 7.06 27.38
C LEU A 23 12.74 7.69 28.07
N LEU A 24 11.54 7.14 27.88
CA LEU A 24 10.30 7.63 28.52
C LEU A 24 9.61 6.59 29.40
N ILE A 25 10.39 5.86 30.19
CA ILE A 25 9.94 5.30 31.47
C ILE A 25 10.94 5.78 32.53
N GLU A 26 10.96 7.09 32.79
CA GLU A 26 11.17 7.64 34.13
C GLU A 26 11.09 9.16 34.11
N ASN A 27 10.50 9.67 35.19
CA ASN A 27 10.54 11.04 35.68
C ASN A 27 9.51 12.04 35.15
N SER A 28 8.62 12.32 36.09
CA SER A 28 7.59 13.33 36.10
C SER A 28 8.12 14.67 36.63
N LYS A 29 7.36 15.73 36.33
CA LYS A 29 7.28 17.07 36.96
C LYS A 29 8.08 18.24 36.33
N LYS A 30 7.27 19.06 35.63
CA LYS A 30 7.16 20.53 35.69
C LYS A 30 8.15 21.42 34.90
N LEU A 31 7.53 22.42 34.26
CA LEU A 31 8.03 23.70 33.74
C LEU A 31 8.60 23.70 32.31
N SER A 32 7.78 24.15 31.35
CA SER A 32 7.91 25.49 30.77
C SER A 32 7.10 25.60 29.48
N MET A 33 6.18 26.58 29.45
CA MET A 33 5.45 27.01 28.28
C MET A 33 6.40 27.39 27.15
N LYS A 34 6.46 26.58 26.10
CA LYS A 34 6.86 27.05 24.77
C LYS A 34 5.81 26.62 23.77
N LYS A 35 5.11 27.63 23.26
CA LYS A 35 4.15 27.65 22.16
C LYS A 35 4.75 26.95 20.93
N GLN A 36 4.65 25.64 20.88
CA GLN A 36 4.74 24.89 19.64
C GLN A 36 3.36 24.94 19.01
N THR A 37 3.26 25.63 17.88
CA THR A 37 2.18 25.53 16.92
C THR A 37 1.86 24.04 16.75
N GLN A 38 0.77 23.56 17.36
CA GLN A 38 0.26 22.21 17.12
C GLN A 38 -0.27 22.25 15.69
N GLN A 39 0.60 21.99 14.70
CA GLN A 39 0.14 21.61 13.38
C GLN A 39 -0.70 20.35 13.57
N GLU A 40 -2.00 20.45 13.31
CA GLU A 40 -2.91 19.31 13.36
C GLU A 40 -2.35 18.20 12.47
N LYS A 41 -2.13 17.03 13.05
CA LYS A 41 -1.70 15.86 12.28
C LYS A 41 -2.83 15.49 11.32
N LEU A 42 -2.61 15.73 10.04
CA LEU A 42 -3.55 15.32 9.00
C LEU A 42 -3.49 13.81 8.82
N PHE A 43 -4.65 13.17 8.91
CA PHE A 43 -4.84 11.75 8.67
C PHE A 43 -5.28 11.49 7.24
N ILE A 44 -4.98 10.29 6.72
CA ILE A 44 -5.33 9.89 5.35
C ILE A 44 -6.86 9.84 5.17
N GLY A 45 -7.60 9.27 6.13
CA GLY A 45 -9.06 9.14 6.09
C GLY A 45 -9.54 8.35 4.87
N ILE A 46 -10.52 8.89 4.15
CA ILE A 46 -11.15 8.26 2.97
C ILE A 46 -10.18 7.90 1.84
N LEU A 47 -9.03 8.59 1.74
CA LEU A 47 -8.00 8.27 0.75
C LEU A 47 -7.25 6.97 1.06
N SER A 48 -7.55 6.31 2.18
CA SER A 48 -6.92 5.06 2.61
C SER A 48 -7.06 3.98 1.55
N PHE A 49 -8.21 3.89 0.89
CA PHE A 49 -8.48 2.89 -0.15
C PHE A 49 -7.64 3.14 -1.42
N GLU A 50 -7.49 4.39 -1.84
CA GLU A 50 -6.62 4.74 -2.97
C GLU A 50 -5.14 4.49 -2.63
N VAL A 51 -4.73 4.86 -1.42
CA VAL A 51 -3.37 4.61 -0.93
C VAL A 51 -3.10 3.10 -0.82
N ALA A 52 -4.06 2.29 -0.35
CA ALA A 52 -3.95 0.83 -0.31
C ALA A 52 -3.78 0.25 -1.71
N ASN A 53 -4.55 0.72 -2.69
CA ASN A 53 -4.38 0.33 -4.08
C ASN A 53 -2.97 0.68 -4.59
N MET A 54 -2.43 1.84 -4.20
CA MET A 54 -1.08 2.24 -4.59
C MET A 54 0.01 1.40 -3.93
N MET A 55 -0.16 1.08 -2.65
CA MET A 55 0.70 0.13 -1.94
C MET A 55 0.68 -1.25 -2.63
N SER A 56 -0.49 -1.75 -3.04
CA SER A 56 -0.59 -3.01 -3.78
C SER A 56 0.21 -2.95 -5.09
N LYS A 57 0.05 -1.89 -5.90
CA LYS A 57 0.79 -1.75 -7.18
C LYS A 57 2.30 -1.74 -6.97
N ILE A 58 2.83 -1.01 -5.98
CA ILE A 58 4.27 -0.99 -5.74
C ILE A 58 4.81 -2.30 -5.15
N ILE A 59 4.00 -3.02 -4.35
CA ILE A 59 4.34 -4.37 -3.87
C ILE A 59 4.46 -5.32 -5.07
N HIS A 60 3.49 -5.31 -5.99
CA HIS A 60 3.52 -6.13 -7.20
C HIS A 60 4.71 -5.80 -8.10
N LEU A 61 4.97 -4.50 -8.30
CA LEU A 61 6.14 -4.05 -9.07
C LEU A 61 7.43 -4.58 -8.44
N HIS A 62 7.60 -4.44 -7.12
CA HIS A 62 8.77 -4.97 -6.41
C HIS A 62 8.92 -6.49 -6.58
N LYS A 63 7.84 -7.27 -6.40
CA LYS A 63 7.86 -8.74 -6.58
C LYS A 63 8.25 -9.15 -8.00
N SER A 64 7.84 -8.38 -9.01
CA SER A 64 8.22 -8.61 -10.41
C SER A 64 9.71 -8.35 -10.72
N LEU A 65 10.45 -7.73 -9.80
CA LEU A 65 11.87 -7.40 -9.93
C LEU A 65 12.78 -8.36 -9.16
N THR A 66 12.23 -9.45 -8.62
CA THR A 66 13.01 -10.53 -7.99
C THR A 66 13.81 -11.29 -9.03
N ASP A 67 14.98 -11.83 -8.66
CA ASP A 67 15.84 -12.54 -9.62
C ASP A 67 15.13 -13.72 -10.30
N SER A 68 14.26 -14.43 -9.56
CA SER A 68 13.43 -15.50 -10.10
C SER A 68 12.48 -15.03 -11.21
N GLU A 69 11.78 -13.92 -11.00
CA GLU A 69 10.86 -13.37 -12.00
C GLU A 69 11.61 -12.82 -13.22
N ILE A 70 12.79 -12.24 -13.03
CA ILE A 70 13.63 -11.78 -14.14
C ILE A 70 14.19 -12.96 -14.95
N LEU A 71 14.60 -14.04 -14.30
CA LEU A 71 15.02 -15.27 -14.99
C LEU A 71 13.87 -15.89 -15.77
N LYS A 72 12.67 -15.93 -15.19
CA LYS A 72 11.46 -16.40 -15.87
C LYS A 72 11.14 -15.54 -17.10
N LEU A 73 11.21 -14.22 -16.97
CA LEU A 73 11.01 -13.27 -18.07
C LEU A 73 11.98 -13.55 -19.24
N LYS A 74 13.27 -13.69 -18.95
CA LYS A 74 14.31 -13.93 -19.98
C LYS A 74 14.19 -15.32 -20.62
N ASN A 75 13.99 -16.36 -19.80
CA ASN A 75 14.10 -17.73 -20.28
C ASN A 75 12.79 -18.28 -20.85
N GLU A 76 11.63 -17.85 -20.35
CA GLU A 76 10.33 -18.36 -20.77
C GLU A 76 9.60 -17.36 -21.67
N ILE A 77 9.47 -16.10 -21.24
CA ILE A 77 8.62 -15.12 -21.92
C ILE A 77 9.28 -14.64 -23.22
N PHE A 78 10.54 -14.22 -23.18
CA PHE A 78 11.26 -13.77 -24.38
C PHE A 78 11.51 -14.88 -25.39
N ASN A 79 11.64 -16.13 -24.93
CA ASN A 79 11.80 -17.28 -25.82
C ASN A 79 10.49 -17.82 -26.38
N SER A 80 9.34 -17.25 -26.02
CA SER A 80 8.07 -17.65 -26.59
C SER A 80 7.99 -17.25 -28.08
N VAL A 81 7.45 -18.16 -28.89
CA VAL A 81 7.30 -17.96 -30.34
C VAL A 81 6.50 -16.70 -30.65
N GLY A 82 5.47 -16.41 -29.85
CA GLY A 82 4.61 -15.24 -30.02
C GLY A 82 5.37 -13.92 -29.83
N ILE A 83 6.21 -13.81 -28.79
CA ILE A 83 6.96 -12.58 -28.52
C ILE A 83 8.02 -12.35 -29.59
N LYS A 84 8.74 -13.41 -30.00
CA LYS A 84 9.75 -13.32 -31.07
C LYS A 84 9.15 -12.92 -32.42
N ALA A 85 7.96 -13.43 -32.73
CA ALA A 85 7.29 -13.14 -33.99
C ALA A 85 6.57 -11.78 -34.02
N LEU A 86 5.96 -11.34 -32.91
CA LEU A 86 5.09 -10.15 -32.88
C LEU A 86 5.75 -8.89 -32.32
N VAL A 87 6.79 -9.02 -31.50
CA VAL A 87 7.43 -7.89 -30.81
C VAL A 87 8.87 -7.72 -31.29
N SER A 88 9.75 -8.67 -30.95
CA SER A 88 11.15 -8.68 -31.38
C SER A 88 11.83 -10.00 -31.02
N ASP A 89 12.79 -10.45 -31.83
CA ASP A 89 13.72 -11.54 -31.47
C ASP A 89 15.00 -11.00 -30.79
N ASP A 90 15.15 -9.67 -30.71
CA ASP A 90 16.29 -9.01 -30.07
C ASP A 90 16.01 -8.82 -28.57
N GLU A 91 16.73 -9.57 -27.72
CA GLU A 91 16.58 -9.53 -26.26
C GLU A 91 16.84 -8.13 -25.69
N ASP A 92 17.76 -7.35 -26.26
CA ASP A 92 18.08 -6.01 -25.76
C ASP A 92 16.90 -5.05 -25.98
N LYS A 93 16.22 -5.16 -27.13
CA LYS A 93 14.99 -4.40 -27.42
C LYS A 93 13.84 -4.81 -26.50
N LEU A 94 13.68 -6.10 -26.22
CA LEU A 94 12.66 -6.59 -25.29
C LEU A 94 12.92 -6.10 -23.87
N LEU A 95 14.18 -6.11 -23.42
CA LEU A 95 14.57 -5.57 -22.11
C LEU A 95 14.36 -4.06 -22.03
N GLU A 96 14.62 -3.31 -23.11
CA GLU A 96 14.32 -1.87 -23.17
C GLU A 96 12.81 -1.61 -23.03
N LEU A 97 11.97 -2.38 -23.72
CA LEU A 97 10.51 -2.26 -23.62
C LEU A 97 10.02 -2.49 -22.19
N VAL A 98 10.49 -3.57 -21.56
CA VAL A 98 10.15 -3.90 -20.16
C VAL A 98 10.64 -2.80 -19.21
N LEU A 99 11.86 -2.28 -19.41
CA LEU A 99 12.40 -1.20 -18.60
C LEU A 99 11.49 0.04 -18.66
N VAL A 100 11.06 0.44 -19.86
CA VAL A 100 10.16 1.59 -20.05
C VAL A 100 8.83 1.37 -19.33
N GLU A 101 8.24 0.18 -19.45
CA GLU A 101 6.98 -0.16 -18.79
C GLU A 101 7.10 -0.14 -17.26
N LYS A 102 8.16 -0.75 -16.71
CA LYS A 102 8.40 -0.78 -15.25
C LYS A 102 8.67 0.61 -14.68
N LEU A 103 9.34 1.48 -15.44
CA LEU A 103 9.54 2.88 -15.05
C LEU A 103 8.24 3.69 -15.14
N ASP A 104 7.38 3.46 -16.13
CA ASP A 104 6.07 4.12 -16.21
C ASP A 104 5.19 3.75 -15.01
N ASP A 105 5.14 2.46 -14.65
CA ASP A 105 4.46 1.98 -13.44
C ASP A 105 4.96 2.69 -12.19
N LEU A 106 6.28 2.78 -12.02
CA LEU A 106 6.88 3.46 -10.87
C LEU A 106 6.57 4.97 -10.87
N ASN A 107 6.63 5.62 -12.03
CA ASN A 107 6.35 7.05 -12.18
C ASN A 107 4.91 7.40 -11.83
N ARG A 108 3.94 6.53 -12.18
CA ARG A 108 2.54 6.67 -11.77
C ARG A 108 2.40 6.68 -10.25
N VAL A 109 3.08 5.76 -9.56
CA VAL A 109 3.11 5.73 -8.10
C VAL A 109 3.78 6.99 -7.53
N ALA A 110 4.95 7.36 -8.06
CA ALA A 110 5.70 8.54 -7.61
C ALA A 110 4.92 9.84 -7.74
N SER A 111 4.10 9.98 -8.80
CA SER A 111 3.21 11.13 -8.99
C SER A 111 2.14 11.23 -7.90
N VAL A 112 1.51 10.11 -7.53
CA VAL A 112 0.55 10.08 -6.41
C VAL A 112 1.24 10.39 -5.08
N VAL A 113 2.41 9.80 -4.82
CA VAL A 113 3.20 10.10 -3.61
C VAL A 113 3.57 11.59 -3.53
N SER A 114 3.93 12.21 -4.66
CA SER A 114 4.20 13.65 -4.74
C SER A 114 2.99 14.49 -4.39
N ARG A 115 1.80 14.09 -4.86
CA ARG A 115 0.53 14.77 -4.53
C ARG A 115 0.17 14.62 -3.05
N LEU A 116 0.34 13.43 -2.48
CA LEU A 116 0.15 13.18 -1.04
C LEU A 116 1.16 13.97 -0.20
N GLY A 117 2.40 14.08 -0.66
CA GLY A 117 3.48 14.82 -0.01
C GLY A 117 3.15 16.29 0.22
N LYS A 118 2.37 16.93 -0.66
CA LYS A 118 1.91 18.32 -0.47
C LYS A 118 1.07 18.53 0.79
N LYS A 119 0.46 17.46 1.34
CA LYS A 119 -0.31 17.47 2.59
C LYS A 119 0.50 17.08 3.82
N CYS A 120 1.78 16.74 3.67
CA CYS A 120 2.68 16.44 4.77
C CYS A 120 3.01 17.70 5.58
N THR A 121 3.36 17.52 6.85
CA THR A 121 3.90 18.60 7.69
C THR A 121 5.41 18.75 7.50
N ILE A 122 6.08 17.65 7.12
CA ILE A 122 7.52 17.60 6.93
C ILE A 122 7.87 18.18 5.56
N SER A 123 8.60 19.30 5.52
CA SER A 123 9.01 19.98 4.27
C SER A 123 9.80 19.07 3.32
N ALA A 124 10.55 18.12 3.86
CA ALA A 124 11.24 17.11 3.06
C ALA A 124 10.24 16.29 2.23
N LEU A 125 9.16 15.80 2.84
CA LEU A 125 8.15 15.00 2.14
C LEU A 125 7.33 15.83 1.14
N GLN A 126 7.10 17.11 1.44
CA GLN A 126 6.47 18.05 0.49
C GLN A 126 7.30 18.22 -0.79
N GLY A 127 8.63 18.18 -0.68
CA GLY A 127 9.56 18.30 -1.80
C GLY A 127 9.82 17.01 -2.57
N PHE A 128 9.11 15.91 -2.28
CA PHE A 128 9.41 14.59 -2.87
C PHE A 128 9.45 14.58 -4.40
N GLN A 129 8.58 15.36 -5.06
CA GLN A 129 8.57 15.46 -6.53
C GLN A 129 9.94 15.85 -7.10
N HIS A 130 10.60 16.83 -6.49
CA HIS A 130 11.91 17.31 -6.94
C HIS A 130 13.00 16.28 -6.65
N VAL A 131 12.96 15.67 -5.47
CA VAL A 131 13.92 14.62 -5.08
C VAL A 131 13.83 13.42 -6.03
N TYR A 132 12.61 12.98 -6.36
CA TYR A 132 12.42 11.90 -7.32
C TYR A 132 12.92 12.29 -8.72
N GLY A 133 12.68 13.53 -9.16
CA GLY A 133 13.24 14.09 -10.40
C GLY A 133 14.78 14.05 -10.45
N ASP A 134 15.43 14.43 -9.36
CA ASP A 134 16.89 14.40 -9.23
C ASP A 134 17.44 12.96 -9.22
N VAL A 135 16.69 12.01 -8.65
CA VAL A 135 17.04 10.58 -8.68
C VAL A 135 16.95 10.01 -10.09
N ILE A 136 15.83 10.24 -10.81
CA ILE A 136 15.66 9.67 -12.16
C ILE A 136 16.60 10.30 -13.19
N SER A 137 17.01 11.56 -12.98
CA SER A 137 18.00 12.24 -13.83
C SER A 137 19.44 11.82 -13.53
N GLY A 138 19.67 11.11 -12.42
CA GLY A 138 21.00 10.68 -11.99
C GLY A 138 21.84 11.78 -11.33
N VAL A 139 21.22 12.89 -10.94
CA VAL A 139 21.87 13.93 -10.13
C VAL A 139 22.13 13.41 -8.71
N ILE A 140 21.27 12.52 -8.23
CA ILE A 140 21.41 11.83 -6.94
C ILE A 140 21.59 10.34 -7.21
N ASP A 141 22.70 9.75 -6.74
CA ASP A 141 22.78 8.30 -6.65
C ASP A 141 21.91 7.84 -5.47
N VAL A 142 21.05 6.85 -5.69
CA VAL A 142 20.23 6.30 -4.61
C VAL A 142 21.08 5.61 -3.54
N LYS A 143 22.32 5.21 -3.86
CA LYS A 143 23.29 4.75 -2.87
C LYS A 143 23.67 5.85 -1.87
N ASP A 144 23.71 7.11 -2.31
CA ASP A 144 23.95 8.28 -1.45
C ASP A 144 22.74 8.55 -0.54
N LEU A 145 21.56 8.08 -0.94
CA LEU A 145 20.37 8.03 -0.12
C LEU A 145 20.39 6.84 0.86
N GLY A 146 21.56 6.31 1.24
CA GLY A 146 21.80 5.04 1.96
C GLY A 146 21.01 4.78 3.25
N PHE A 147 20.19 5.72 3.71
CA PHE A 147 19.14 5.51 4.72
C PHE A 147 17.81 4.99 4.15
N LEU A 148 17.44 5.32 2.91
CA LEU A 148 16.19 4.91 2.26
C LEU A 148 16.14 3.41 1.93
N VAL A 149 17.30 2.79 1.68
CA VAL A 149 17.43 1.47 1.04
C VAL A 149 17.60 0.31 2.05
N LYS A 150 17.51 0.57 3.36
CA LYS A 150 17.58 -0.49 4.37
C LYS A 150 16.20 -1.11 4.61
N ASP A 151 16.13 -2.44 4.53
CA ASP A 151 14.96 -3.28 4.84
C ASP A 151 13.74 -3.11 3.89
N MET A 152 13.97 -3.24 2.58
CA MET A 152 12.89 -3.27 1.59
C MET A 152 11.81 -4.31 1.92
N GLU A 153 12.23 -5.50 2.35
CA GLU A 153 11.31 -6.58 2.72
C GLU A 153 10.43 -6.19 3.93
N GLY A 154 11.00 -5.53 4.94
CA GLY A 154 10.21 -4.97 6.05
C GLY A 154 9.23 -3.89 5.62
N MET A 155 9.63 -3.02 4.67
CA MET A 155 8.74 -2.00 4.10
C MET A 155 7.59 -2.65 3.31
N VAL A 156 7.87 -3.65 2.48
CA VAL A 156 6.88 -4.43 1.74
C VAL A 156 5.91 -5.11 2.68
N ARG A 157 6.39 -5.86 3.68
CA ARG A 157 5.54 -6.50 4.69
C ARG A 157 4.69 -5.49 5.46
N LYS A 158 5.21 -4.29 5.72
CA LYS A 158 4.44 -3.21 6.37
C LYS A 158 3.32 -2.70 5.47
N MET A 159 3.59 -2.48 4.19
CA MET A 159 2.56 -2.11 3.21
C MET A 159 1.52 -3.22 3.05
N GLU A 160 1.91 -4.50 3.02
CA GLU A 160 0.97 -5.62 2.96
C GLU A 160 0.01 -5.64 4.16
N ARG A 161 0.50 -5.39 5.38
CA ARG A 161 -0.37 -5.26 6.56
C ARG A 161 -1.36 -4.11 6.43
N TYR A 162 -0.93 -2.97 5.89
CA TYR A 162 -1.81 -1.83 5.64
C TYR A 162 -2.85 -2.13 4.56
N VAL A 163 -2.46 -2.78 3.46
CA VAL A 163 -3.38 -3.20 2.40
C VAL A 163 -4.44 -4.15 2.96
N ASN A 164 -4.03 -5.18 3.72
CA ASN A 164 -4.94 -6.17 4.29
C ASN A 164 -5.92 -5.55 5.30
N SER A 165 -5.43 -4.76 6.25
CA SER A 165 -6.30 -4.09 7.23
C SER A 165 -7.26 -3.08 6.59
N THR A 166 -6.82 -2.37 5.55
CA THR A 166 -7.68 -1.42 4.81
C THR A 166 -8.72 -2.15 3.95
N ALA A 167 -8.39 -3.31 3.38
CA ALA A 167 -9.34 -4.17 2.68
C ALA A 167 -10.40 -4.75 3.66
N SER A 168 -9.97 -5.21 4.84
CA SER A 168 -10.90 -5.62 5.90
C SER A 168 -11.81 -4.47 6.32
N LEU A 169 -11.26 -3.25 6.48
CA LEU A 169 -12.07 -2.06 6.80
C LEU A 169 -13.17 -1.82 5.74
N TYR A 170 -12.83 -1.92 4.45
CA TYR A 170 -13.80 -1.76 3.37
C TYR A 170 -14.96 -2.77 3.48
N CYS A 171 -14.62 -4.05 3.68
CA CYS A 171 -15.62 -5.10 3.85
C CYS A 171 -16.52 -4.87 5.08
N GLU A 172 -15.93 -4.57 6.23
CA GLU A 172 -16.70 -4.37 7.47
C GLU A 172 -17.55 -3.08 7.46
N MET A 173 -17.10 -2.03 6.75
CA MET A 173 -17.93 -0.84 6.49
C MET A 173 -19.14 -1.17 5.61
N ALA A 174 -18.99 -2.03 4.60
CA ALA A 174 -20.11 -2.48 3.77
C ALA A 174 -21.15 -3.26 4.59
N VAL A 175 -20.69 -4.19 5.43
CA VAL A 175 -21.55 -4.94 6.37
C VAL A 175 -22.25 -4.00 7.35
N LEU A 176 -21.55 -3.01 7.89
CA LEU A 176 -22.14 -2.01 8.78
C LEU A 176 -23.26 -1.23 8.08
N ASN A 177 -23.03 -0.78 6.84
CA ASN A 177 -24.03 -0.08 6.05
C ASN A 177 -25.30 -0.93 5.81
N GLU A 178 -25.14 -2.22 5.51
CA GLU A 178 -26.27 -3.15 5.39
C GLU A 178 -27.07 -3.27 6.70
N LEU A 179 -26.39 -3.39 7.84
CA LEU A 179 -27.03 -3.45 9.16
C LEU A 179 -27.75 -2.13 9.51
N GLU A 180 -27.17 -0.98 9.17
CA GLU A 180 -27.81 0.32 9.38
C GLU A 180 -29.07 0.48 8.52
N VAL A 181 -29.06 0.00 7.28
CA VAL A 181 -30.26 -0.04 6.43
C VAL A 181 -31.31 -1.01 6.99
N ALA A 182 -30.88 -2.19 7.47
CA ALA A 182 -31.77 -3.20 8.05
C ALA A 182 -32.40 -2.73 9.38
N THR A 183 -31.73 -1.82 10.11
CA THR A 183 -32.23 -1.25 11.37
C THR A 183 -33.62 -0.61 11.19
N LYS A 184 -33.84 0.11 10.09
CA LYS A 184 -35.14 0.75 9.78
C LYS A 184 -36.27 -0.27 9.64
N LYS A 185 -35.97 -1.45 9.10
CA LYS A 185 -36.94 -2.56 8.97
C LYS A 185 -37.15 -3.28 10.29
N PHE A 186 -36.10 -3.38 11.11
CA PHE A 186 -36.12 -4.15 12.36
C PHE A 186 -36.75 -3.39 13.54
N GLN A 187 -36.81 -2.06 13.49
CA GLN A 187 -37.52 -1.24 14.49
C GLN A 187 -39.01 -1.58 14.58
N GLN A 188 -39.62 -2.11 13.51
CA GLN A 188 -41.04 -2.49 13.49
C GLN A 188 -41.31 -3.91 14.04
N ASN A 189 -40.26 -4.63 14.46
CA ASN A 189 -40.34 -6.03 14.86
C ASN A 189 -40.87 -6.20 16.30
N GLN A 190 -41.98 -6.90 16.53
CA GLN A 190 -42.64 -6.89 17.86
C GLN A 190 -41.88 -7.66 18.96
N HIS A 191 -40.93 -8.53 18.59
CA HIS A 191 -40.19 -9.37 19.54
C HIS A 191 -39.00 -8.62 20.18
N GLU A 192 -39.08 -8.35 21.48
CA GLU A 192 -38.10 -7.54 22.21
C GLU A 192 -36.70 -8.18 22.26
N GLU A 193 -36.60 -9.49 22.45
CA GLU A 193 -35.29 -10.19 22.50
C GLU A 193 -34.57 -10.13 21.15
N SER A 194 -35.31 -10.24 20.05
CA SER A 194 -34.74 -10.19 18.70
C SER A 194 -34.25 -8.77 18.38
N ARG A 195 -34.95 -7.73 18.86
CA ARG A 195 -34.48 -6.34 18.78
C ARG A 195 -33.17 -6.15 19.53
N LYS A 196 -33.10 -6.60 20.79
CA LYS A 196 -31.87 -6.48 21.62
C LYS A 196 -30.67 -7.20 20.98
N ALA A 197 -30.87 -8.41 20.46
CA ALA A 197 -29.81 -9.15 19.77
C ALA A 197 -29.31 -8.42 18.50
N PHE A 198 -30.22 -7.80 17.74
CA PHE A 198 -29.86 -7.01 16.57
C PHE A 198 -29.09 -5.73 16.93
N GLU A 199 -29.54 -5.00 17.96
CA GLU A 199 -28.84 -3.81 18.47
C GLU A 199 -27.43 -4.15 18.97
N GLN A 200 -27.28 -5.28 19.68
CA GLN A 200 -25.98 -5.77 20.11
C GLN A 200 -25.06 -6.08 18.92
N LYS A 201 -25.58 -6.75 17.88
CA LYS A 201 -24.83 -7.02 16.65
C LYS A 201 -24.37 -5.72 15.97
N LEU A 202 -25.25 -4.72 15.86
CA LEU A 202 -24.91 -3.40 15.32
C LEU A 202 -23.82 -2.72 16.14
N ALA A 203 -23.92 -2.77 17.47
CA ALA A 203 -22.94 -2.17 18.37
C ALA A 203 -21.55 -2.82 18.24
N TRP A 204 -21.50 -4.16 18.14
CA TRP A 204 -20.26 -4.89 17.88
C TRP A 204 -19.67 -4.55 16.51
N GLN A 205 -20.49 -4.53 15.45
CA GLN A 205 -20.02 -4.15 14.12
C GLN A 205 -19.40 -2.74 14.11
N LYS A 206 -20.02 -1.78 14.81
CA LYS A 206 -19.48 -0.42 14.95
C LYS A 206 -18.15 -0.41 15.70
N GLN A 207 -17.96 -1.29 16.67
CA GLN A 207 -16.69 -1.42 17.38
C GLN A 207 -15.60 -2.03 16.49
N ASP A 208 -15.93 -3.03 15.69
CA ASP A 208 -15.00 -3.66 14.76
C ASP A 208 -14.53 -2.69 13.68
N VAL A 209 -15.44 -1.88 13.11
CA VAL A 209 -15.08 -0.81 12.15
C VAL A 209 -14.13 0.20 12.80
N ARG A 210 -14.42 0.68 14.03
CA ARG A 210 -13.52 1.60 14.74
C ARG A 210 -12.13 1.00 14.97
N HIS A 211 -12.07 -0.26 15.37
CA HIS A 211 -10.79 -0.95 15.53
C HIS A 211 -10.02 -1.03 14.21
N LEU A 212 -10.71 -1.35 13.11
CA LEU A 212 -10.12 -1.41 11.77
C LEU A 212 -9.66 -0.04 11.26
N GLU A 213 -10.37 1.04 11.56
CA GLU A 213 -9.93 2.42 11.26
C GLU A 213 -8.58 2.72 11.94
N ASP A 214 -8.40 2.30 13.19
CA ASP A 214 -7.18 2.52 13.98
C ASP A 214 -5.96 1.76 13.43
N VAL A 215 -6.14 0.51 12.99
CA VAL A 215 -5.03 -0.34 12.51
C VAL A 215 -4.76 -0.17 11.01
N SER A 216 -5.74 0.31 10.23
CA SER A 216 -5.62 0.51 8.79
C SER A 216 -4.94 1.83 8.42
N LEU A 217 -4.93 2.15 7.12
CA LEU A 217 -4.47 3.43 6.60
C LEU A 217 -5.36 4.61 6.99
N TRP A 218 -6.61 4.38 7.39
CA TRP A 218 -7.59 5.44 7.69
C TRP A 218 -7.08 6.41 8.75
N ASN A 219 -6.57 5.90 9.89
CA ASN A 219 -5.99 6.70 10.97
C ASN A 219 -4.46 6.82 10.91
N GLN A 220 -3.83 6.63 9.74
CA GLN A 220 -2.42 6.96 9.56
C GLN A 220 -2.22 8.41 9.13
N THR A 221 -1.11 9.01 9.53
CA THR A 221 -0.76 10.39 9.13
C THR A 221 -0.13 10.40 7.74
N TYR A 222 -0.32 11.50 6.99
CA TYR A 222 0.33 11.69 5.70
C TYR A 222 1.85 11.51 5.80
N ASP A 223 2.49 12.09 6.81
CA ASP A 223 3.94 11.99 6.99
C ASP A 223 4.43 10.53 7.05
N LYS A 224 3.76 9.67 7.83
CA LYS A 224 4.16 8.26 7.97
C LYS A 224 3.98 7.48 6.67
N VAL A 225 2.87 7.71 5.97
CA VAL A 225 2.52 7.00 4.75
C VAL A 225 3.40 7.44 3.59
N VAL A 226 3.58 8.74 3.42
CA VAL A 226 4.43 9.31 2.35
C VAL A 226 5.90 8.98 2.58
N GLU A 227 6.39 8.98 3.82
CA GLU A 227 7.75 8.52 4.12
C GLU A 227 7.96 7.06 3.67
N LEU A 228 7.04 6.16 4.02
CA LEU A 228 7.12 4.75 3.64
C LEU A 228 7.10 4.59 2.11
N LEU A 229 6.18 5.27 1.44
CA LEU A 229 6.04 5.19 -0.02
C LEU A 229 7.23 5.81 -0.76
N ALA A 230 7.70 6.98 -0.34
CA ALA A 230 8.85 7.66 -0.95
C ALA A 230 10.11 6.78 -0.88
N ARG A 231 10.38 6.17 0.28
CA ARG A 231 11.47 5.19 0.46
C ARG A 231 11.35 4.01 -0.47
N THR A 232 10.16 3.43 -0.53
CA THR A 232 9.85 2.28 -1.38
C THR A 232 10.06 2.63 -2.86
N VAL A 233 9.56 3.78 -3.32
CA VAL A 233 9.72 4.25 -4.70
C VAL A 233 11.19 4.38 -5.09
N CYS A 234 12.00 5.07 -4.28
CA CYS A 234 13.44 5.21 -4.56
C CYS A 234 14.17 3.85 -4.55
N THR A 235 13.80 2.96 -3.64
CA THR A 235 14.40 1.62 -3.56
C THR A 235 14.04 0.76 -4.77
N VAL A 236 12.78 0.80 -5.21
CA VAL A 236 12.34 0.11 -6.43
C VAL A 236 13.02 0.68 -7.67
N TYR A 237 13.16 2.01 -7.79
CA TYR A 237 13.93 2.62 -8.88
C TYR A 237 15.37 2.10 -8.94
N SER A 238 16.03 2.01 -7.78
CA SER A 238 17.40 1.47 -7.68
C SER A 238 17.48 0.04 -8.16
N ARG A 239 16.49 -0.78 -7.77
CA ARG A 239 16.41 -2.16 -8.18
C ARG A 239 16.19 -2.28 -9.70
N ILE A 240 15.26 -1.50 -10.27
CA ILE A 240 15.06 -1.43 -11.73
C ILE A 240 16.38 -1.06 -12.41
N SER A 241 17.05 -0.02 -11.95
CA SER A 241 18.32 0.44 -12.52
C SER A 241 19.43 -0.61 -12.40
N THR A 242 19.42 -1.44 -11.36
CA THR A 242 20.39 -2.53 -11.18
C THR A 242 20.07 -3.72 -12.10
N VAL A 243 18.80 -4.09 -12.25
CA VAL A 243 18.35 -5.21 -13.07
C VAL A 243 18.50 -4.93 -14.57
N PHE A 244 18.24 -3.68 -14.98
CA PHE A 244 18.19 -3.28 -16.40
C PHE A 244 19.30 -2.30 -16.80
N GLY A 245 20.25 -2.01 -15.90
CA GLY A 245 21.21 -0.91 -16.01
C GLY A 245 22.11 -0.90 -17.25
N ASN A 246 22.36 -2.06 -17.85
CA ASN A 246 23.11 -2.15 -19.11
C ASN A 246 22.37 -1.46 -20.27
N ASN A 247 21.03 -1.43 -20.25
CA ASN A 247 20.19 -0.72 -21.24
C ASN A 247 19.90 0.74 -20.86
N VAL A 248 20.07 1.11 -19.58
CA VAL A 248 19.88 2.49 -19.09
C VAL A 248 21.04 3.40 -19.54
N LEU A 249 22.28 2.86 -19.58
CA LEU A 249 23.46 3.62 -19.98
C LEU A 249 23.47 3.97 -21.47
N VAL A 250 22.98 3.07 -22.34
CA VAL A 250 22.88 3.29 -23.80
C VAL A 250 21.95 4.47 -24.13
N LYS A 251 21.03 4.82 -23.23
CA LYS A 251 19.99 5.83 -23.49
C LYS A 251 20.21 7.19 -22.84
N ARG A 252 21.15 7.35 -21.89
CA ARG A 252 21.56 8.69 -21.45
C ARG A 252 22.10 9.53 -22.61
N ASP A 253 22.71 8.87 -23.59
CA ASP A 253 23.20 9.51 -24.82
C ASP A 253 22.10 9.78 -25.85
N LEU A 254 20.94 9.11 -25.77
CA LEU A 254 19.84 9.24 -26.74
C LEU A 254 18.67 10.12 -26.25
N LEU A 255 18.44 10.22 -24.94
CA LEU A 255 17.39 11.05 -24.34
C LEU A 255 17.89 12.41 -23.84
N GLY A 256 19.11 12.80 -24.21
CA GLY A 256 19.57 14.17 -24.09
C GLY A 256 18.53 15.13 -24.69
N ASN A 257 18.03 16.03 -23.84
CA ASN A 257 17.43 17.31 -24.20
C ASN A 257 15.93 17.39 -24.59
N ARG A 258 15.08 16.43 -24.23
CA ARG A 258 13.62 16.71 -24.20
C ARG A 258 13.17 17.06 -22.77
N GLY A 259 13.26 18.36 -22.47
CA GLY A 259 12.64 18.95 -21.29
C GLY A 259 11.15 18.58 -21.25
N PHE A 260 10.72 18.02 -20.12
CA PHE A 260 9.32 17.79 -19.80
C PHE A 260 8.65 19.15 -19.54
N ASN A 261 8.32 19.85 -20.62
CA ASN A 261 7.42 20.99 -20.57
C ASN A 261 5.99 20.47 -20.75
N GLU A 262 5.16 20.81 -19.76
CA GLU A 262 3.72 20.59 -19.76
C GLU A 262 3.08 21.06 -21.08
N LYS A 263 2.36 20.15 -21.73
CA LYS A 263 1.14 20.53 -22.46
C LYS A 263 0.00 19.68 -21.94
N SER A 264 -0.79 20.32 -21.08
CA SER A 264 -2.10 19.88 -20.66
C SER A 264 -2.97 19.65 -21.90
N GLY A 265 -3.21 18.38 -22.22
CA GLY A 265 -4.30 17.97 -23.09
C GLY A 265 -5.49 17.65 -22.21
N VAL A 266 -6.48 18.54 -22.21
CA VAL A 266 -7.80 18.28 -21.61
C VAL A 266 -8.42 17.13 -22.39
N ILE A 267 -8.46 15.94 -21.78
CA ILE A 267 -9.31 14.84 -22.23
C ILE A 267 -10.54 14.89 -21.33
N VAL A 268 -11.64 15.40 -21.87
CA VAL A 268 -12.97 15.16 -21.30
C VAL A 268 -13.26 13.69 -21.53
N ALA A 269 -13.10 12.88 -20.49
CA ALA A 269 -13.57 11.50 -20.46
C ALA A 269 -14.83 11.45 -19.60
N ASP A 270 -15.97 11.57 -20.28
CA ASP A 270 -17.22 10.95 -19.84
C ASP A 270 -17.01 9.43 -19.92
N SER A 271 -17.20 8.69 -18.80
CA SER A 271 -17.53 7.26 -18.78
C SER A 271 -17.74 6.75 -17.35
N LYS A 272 -19.00 6.40 -17.08
CA LYS A 272 -19.51 5.24 -16.33
C LYS A 272 -18.56 4.52 -15.37
N SER A 273 -19.00 4.42 -14.11
CA SER A 273 -18.52 3.42 -13.16
C SER A 273 -18.90 2.01 -13.62
N GLU A 274 -17.94 1.22 -14.05
CA GLU A 274 -18.05 -0.23 -14.03
C GLU A 274 -17.55 -0.72 -12.66
N VAL A 275 -18.49 -1.26 -11.88
CA VAL A 275 -18.25 -1.91 -10.60
C VAL A 275 -17.62 -3.26 -10.89
N MET A 276 -16.39 -3.47 -10.43
CA MET A 276 -15.76 -4.77 -10.47
C MET A 276 -16.29 -5.60 -9.29
N ASP A 277 -17.19 -6.54 -9.59
CA ASP A 277 -17.54 -7.64 -8.70
C ASP A 277 -16.33 -8.59 -8.60
N ALA A 278 -15.56 -8.46 -7.52
CA ALA A 278 -14.53 -9.42 -7.16
C ALA A 278 -15.05 -10.26 -6.01
N ASP A 279 -15.57 -11.43 -6.35
CA ASP A 279 -16.06 -12.47 -5.44
C ASP A 279 -14.89 -13.05 -4.62
N PHE A 280 -14.51 -12.35 -3.55
CA PHE A 280 -13.53 -12.85 -2.57
C PHE A 280 -14.19 -13.94 -1.73
N LYS A 281 -13.94 -15.20 -2.10
CA LYS A 281 -14.34 -16.38 -1.32
C LYS A 281 -13.89 -16.24 0.14
N LYS A 282 -14.86 -16.29 1.06
CA LYS A 282 -14.67 -16.30 2.52
C LYS A 282 -13.76 -17.46 2.95
N PRO A 283 -12.77 -17.23 3.84
CA PRO A 283 -12.15 -18.34 4.57
C PRO A 283 -13.11 -18.83 5.67
N VAL A 284 -13.49 -20.10 5.60
CA VAL A 284 -14.25 -20.79 6.65
C VAL A 284 -13.34 -20.96 7.88
N LEU A 285 -13.61 -20.19 8.93
CA LEU A 285 -13.02 -20.42 10.25
C LEU A 285 -13.63 -21.69 10.85
N ARG A 286 -12.86 -22.78 10.78
CA ARG A 286 -13.18 -24.05 11.42
C ARG A 286 -12.89 -23.94 12.92
N ASN A 287 -13.95 -23.81 13.71
CA ASN A 287 -13.90 -23.79 15.16
C ASN A 287 -13.64 -25.22 15.68
N ASN A 288 -12.44 -25.49 16.19
CA ASN A 288 -12.11 -26.73 16.88
C ASN A 288 -12.33 -26.52 18.39
N ASN A 289 -13.44 -27.04 18.92
CA ASN A 289 -13.55 -27.39 20.33
C ASN A 289 -13.96 -28.86 20.41
N GLY A 290 -13.07 -29.68 20.98
CA GLY A 290 -13.33 -31.09 21.25
C GLY A 290 -14.15 -31.30 22.53
N SER A 291 -14.48 -32.58 22.77
CA SER A 291 -14.57 -33.24 24.10
C SER A 291 -15.82 -34.13 24.27
N TYR A 292 -15.59 -35.45 24.15
CA TYR A 292 -16.24 -36.64 24.73
C TYR A 292 -17.78 -36.81 24.79
N ARG A 293 -18.31 -37.91 24.22
CA ARG A 293 -18.66 -39.17 24.94
C ARG A 293 -19.43 -40.18 24.06
N SER A 294 -19.02 -41.44 24.26
CA SER A 294 -19.53 -42.78 23.98
C SER A 294 -21.00 -43.03 23.60
N GLY A 295 -21.21 -44.07 22.77
CA GLY A 295 -22.38 -44.96 22.87
C GLY A 295 -22.70 -45.77 21.61
N SER A 296 -22.25 -47.03 21.55
CA SER A 296 -22.81 -48.05 20.64
C SER A 296 -23.95 -48.78 21.35
N ILE A 297 -25.12 -48.90 20.71
CA ILE A 297 -26.19 -49.81 21.11
C ILE A 297 -26.77 -50.47 19.86
N GLU A 298 -26.60 -51.78 19.77
CA GLU A 298 -27.45 -52.68 18.98
C GLU A 298 -28.78 -52.92 19.71
N ARG A 299 -29.90 -52.98 18.97
CA ARG A 299 -30.78 -54.17 18.84
C ARG A 299 -32.16 -53.82 18.29
N GLY A 300 -32.66 -54.76 17.49
CA GLY A 300 -34.05 -55.21 17.57
C GLY A 300 -34.97 -54.69 16.48
N GLY A 301 -35.21 -55.54 15.48
CA GLY A 301 -36.16 -55.28 14.41
C GLY A 301 -37.62 -55.44 14.81
N ILE A 302 -38.50 -55.30 13.82
CA ILE A 302 -39.77 -56.02 13.59
C ILE A 302 -40.19 -55.65 12.15
N GLY A 303 -40.69 -56.63 11.40
CA GLY A 303 -41.10 -56.50 10.01
C GLY A 303 -42.57 -56.10 9.81
N GLU A 304 -43.06 -56.51 8.63
CA GLU A 304 -44.39 -56.32 8.02
C GLU A 304 -44.57 -54.96 7.30
N LYS A 305 -44.91 -54.89 6.01
CA LYS A 305 -45.52 -55.84 5.06
C LYS A 305 -44.87 -55.74 3.68
#